data_AF-A0A6A6D5U9-F1
#
_entry.id   AF-A0A6A6D5U9-F1
#
_cell.length_a   1.000
_cell.length_b   1.000
_cell.length_c   1.000
_cell.angle_alpha   90.00
_cell.angle_beta   90.00
_cell.angle_gamma   90.00
#
_symmetry.space_group_name_H-M   'P 1'
#
loop_
_entity.id
_entity.type
_entity.pdbx_description
1 polymer ?
#
loop_
_entity_poly.entity_id
_entity_poly.type
_entity_poly.pdbx_seq_one_letter_code
_entity_poly.pdbx_strand_id
1 'polypeptide(L)'
;MLRFDQVPPKLPGLVIEVAWSQRKLDLKELANVYIRRSRGLIRTVFGVNLNDIYAAMMRQHQQGIKATLGKAAATFSVWRAEVDKSNGSKGATAIPSVLDEVFRDEDGNPVTGADLQLSLKDFICEEIANSFEDIEDPEIVLSSESLCRHYERALKLYLKVEAQEETQHAPLEVSDIKRERKHKGFAETIGLRRSQRNVNPRRSERLEAKLRAS
;
A
#
# COMPACT_ATOMS: atom_id res chain seq x y z
N MET A 1 11.52 25.72 -31.77
CA MET A 1 11.73 24.26 -31.65
C MET A 1 11.84 23.94 -30.16
N LEU A 2 10.73 23.53 -29.53
CA LEU A 2 10.70 23.17 -28.11
C LEU A 2 11.30 21.77 -27.95
N ARG A 3 12.41 21.66 -27.20
CA ARG A 3 13.01 20.38 -26.85
C ARG A 3 12.14 19.70 -25.79
N PHE A 4 11.58 18.54 -26.11
CA PHE A 4 10.74 17.76 -25.20
C PHE A 4 11.54 17.06 -24.08
N ASP A 5 12.85 17.27 -24.06
CA ASP A 5 13.81 16.58 -23.19
C ASP A 5 13.89 17.20 -21.78
N GLN A 6 13.08 18.22 -21.46
CA GLN A 6 13.08 18.93 -20.18
C GLN A 6 11.75 18.91 -19.42
N VAL A 7 10.79 18.06 -19.78
CA VAL A 7 9.63 17.85 -18.91
C VAL A 7 10.07 16.89 -17.79
N PRO A 8 10.30 17.35 -16.55
CA PRO A 8 10.57 16.43 -15.45
C PRO A 8 9.43 15.41 -15.38
N PRO A 9 9.70 14.14 -15.04
CA PRO A 9 8.65 13.14 -14.92
C PRO A 9 7.55 13.68 -14.02
N LYS A 10 6.31 13.69 -14.52
CA LYS A 10 5.14 14.09 -13.72
C LYS A 10 4.97 13.08 -12.60
N LEU A 11 5.47 13.42 -11.41
CA LEU A 11 5.22 12.66 -10.20
C LEU A 11 3.78 12.97 -9.73
N PRO A 12 3.08 11.98 -9.12
CA PRO A 12 1.77 12.23 -8.55
C PRO A 12 1.89 13.10 -7.30
N GLY A 13 0.87 13.90 -6.99
CA GLY A 13 0.78 14.57 -5.69
C GLY A 13 0.45 13.59 -4.56
N LEU A 14 -0.29 12.52 -4.85
CA LEU A 14 -0.75 11.53 -3.88
C LEU A 14 -0.22 10.13 -4.22
N VAL A 15 0.31 9.43 -3.21
CA VAL A 15 0.65 8.00 -3.28
C VAL A 15 -0.20 7.23 -2.27
N ILE A 16 -0.75 6.10 -2.71
CA ILE A 16 -1.55 5.20 -1.89
C ILE A 16 -0.80 3.87 -1.79
N GLU A 17 -0.50 3.45 -0.57
CA GLU A 17 0.09 2.15 -0.29
C GLU A 17 -0.93 1.24 0.39
N VAL A 18 -1.01 -0.02 -0.04
CA VAL A 18 -1.94 -1.00 0.54
C VAL A 18 -1.14 -2.24 0.94
N ALA A 19 -1.03 -2.49 2.26
CA ALA A 19 -0.41 -3.70 2.76
C ALA A 19 -1.46 -4.81 2.90
N TRP A 20 -1.40 -5.79 2.01
CA TRP A 20 -2.27 -6.97 2.02
C TRP A 20 -1.52 -8.20 2.52
N SER A 21 -0.76 -8.89 1.66
CA SER A 21 0.01 -10.07 2.04
C SER A 21 1.49 -9.79 2.33
N GLN A 22 1.92 -8.54 2.14
CA GLN A 22 3.29 -8.10 2.41
C GLN A 22 3.53 -7.95 3.92
N ARG A 23 4.80 -7.81 4.33
CA ARG A 23 5.13 -7.45 5.73
C ARG A 23 4.38 -6.17 6.14
N LYS A 24 4.13 -5.99 7.45
CA LYS A 24 3.54 -4.78 8.02
C LYS A 24 4.13 -3.54 7.32
N LEU A 25 3.26 -2.66 6.86
CA LEU A 25 3.62 -1.48 6.09
C LEU A 25 4.55 -0.59 6.90
N ASP A 26 5.84 -0.50 6.54
CA ASP A 26 6.71 0.57 7.05
C ASP A 26 6.42 1.84 6.27
N LEU A 27 5.22 2.39 6.48
CA LEU A 27 4.77 3.59 5.77
C LEU A 27 5.68 4.78 6.10
N LYS A 28 6.27 4.81 7.30
CA LYS A 28 7.22 5.85 7.67
C LYS A 28 8.43 5.85 6.74
N GLU A 29 9.05 4.70 6.51
CA GLU A 29 10.19 4.61 5.58
C GLU A 29 9.75 4.97 4.16
N LEU A 30 8.65 4.40 3.68
CA LEU A 30 8.13 4.67 2.33
C LEU A 30 7.79 6.14 2.12
N ALA A 31 7.06 6.77 3.04
CA ALA A 31 6.69 8.17 2.98
C ALA A 31 7.93 9.07 2.98
N ASN A 32 8.92 8.77 3.84
CA ASN A 32 10.20 9.48 3.81
C ASN A 32 10.89 9.35 2.46
N VAL A 33 10.91 8.16 1.87
CA VAL A 33 11.53 7.96 0.55
C VAL A 33 10.77 8.73 -0.53
N TYR A 34 9.46 8.57 -0.63
CA TYR A 34 8.63 9.24 -1.63
C TYR A 34 8.79 10.76 -1.54
N ILE A 35 8.49 11.34 -0.38
CA ILE A 35 8.46 12.80 -0.16
C ILE A 35 9.87 13.42 -0.31
N ARG A 36 10.90 12.82 0.30
CA ARG A 36 12.26 13.38 0.25
C ARG A 36 12.85 13.29 -1.16
N ARG A 37 12.73 12.14 -1.83
CA ARG A 37 13.30 11.96 -3.18
C ARG A 37 12.56 12.79 -4.21
N SER A 38 11.26 13.01 -4.03
CA SER A 38 10.48 13.90 -4.88
C SER A 38 10.66 15.38 -4.54
N ARG A 39 11.43 15.74 -3.50
CA ARG A 39 11.54 17.11 -2.97
C ARG A 39 10.16 17.75 -2.71
N GLY A 40 9.22 16.95 -2.20
CA GLY A 40 7.86 17.40 -1.88
C GLY A 40 6.88 17.46 -3.06
N LEU A 41 7.28 17.07 -4.28
CA LEU A 41 6.33 16.94 -5.41
C LEU A 41 5.27 15.87 -5.15
N ILE A 42 5.65 14.74 -4.53
CA ILE A 42 4.69 13.87 -3.84
C ILE A 42 4.37 14.57 -2.52
N ARG A 43 3.15 15.10 -2.44
CA ARG A 43 2.67 15.89 -1.30
C ARG A 43 2.19 15.00 -0.18
N THR A 44 1.49 13.91 -0.52
CA THR A 44 0.82 13.08 0.48
C THR A 44 1.02 11.62 0.17
N VAL A 45 1.32 10.85 1.21
CA VAL A 45 1.40 9.39 1.17
C VAL A 45 0.45 8.88 2.23
N PHE A 46 -0.60 8.17 1.85
CA PHE A 46 -1.41 7.44 2.82
C PHE A 46 -1.33 5.94 2.57
N GLY A 47 -1.30 5.20 3.67
CA GLY A 47 -1.18 3.75 3.67
C GLY A 47 -2.38 3.13 4.34
N VAL A 48 -2.89 2.04 3.78
CA VAL A 48 -3.92 1.20 4.39
C VAL A 48 -3.27 -0.14 4.75
N ASN A 49 -3.30 -0.48 6.04
CA ASN A 49 -2.79 -1.75 6.53
C ASN A 49 -3.94 -2.75 6.71
N LEU A 50 -3.95 -3.75 5.84
CA LEU A 50 -4.92 -4.85 5.81
C LEU A 50 -4.25 -6.20 6.13
N ASN A 51 -2.99 -6.19 6.60
CA ASN A 51 -2.19 -7.40 6.72
C ASN A 51 -2.74 -8.41 7.72
N ASP A 52 -3.27 -7.92 8.84
CA ASP A 52 -3.87 -8.77 9.86
C ASP A 52 -5.13 -9.46 9.35
N ILE A 53 -5.88 -8.81 8.45
CA ILE A 53 -7.04 -9.40 7.80
C ILE A 53 -6.61 -10.53 6.86
N TYR A 54 -5.59 -10.31 6.04
CA TYR A 54 -5.04 -11.37 5.19
C TYR A 54 -4.54 -12.54 6.04
N ALA A 55 -3.79 -12.29 7.11
CA ALA A 55 -3.28 -13.32 8.00
C ALA A 55 -4.41 -14.10 8.69
N ALA A 56 -5.49 -13.44 9.11
CA ALA A 56 -6.68 -14.10 9.65
C ALA A 56 -7.35 -15.00 8.62
N MET A 57 -7.53 -14.51 7.39
CA MET A 57 -8.10 -15.28 6.28
C MET A 57 -7.25 -16.53 5.97
N MET A 58 -5.93 -16.40 5.94
CA MET A 58 -5.03 -17.53 5.69
C MET A 58 -5.08 -18.58 6.81
N ARG A 59 -5.23 -18.18 8.08
CA ARG A 59 -5.42 -19.11 9.21
C ARG A 59 -6.72 -19.90 9.07
N GLN A 60 -7.81 -19.24 8.68
CA GLN A 60 -9.09 -19.93 8.42
C GLN A 60 -8.96 -20.95 7.28
N HIS A 61 -8.30 -20.55 6.18
CA HIS A 61 -8.06 -21.44 5.05
C HIS A 61 -7.25 -22.69 5.45
N GLN A 62 -6.21 -22.52 6.27
CA GLN A 62 -5.40 -23.64 6.79
C GLN A 62 -6.21 -24.60 7.69
N GLN A 63 -7.29 -24.13 8.31
CA GLN A 63 -8.21 -24.93 9.11
C GLN A 63 -9.33 -25.58 8.28
N GLY A 64 -9.28 -25.46 6.94
CA GLY A 64 -10.33 -25.96 6.05
C GLY A 64 -11.62 -25.12 6.10
N ILE A 65 -11.59 -23.95 6.75
CA ILE A 65 -12.71 -23.02 6.78
C ILE A 65 -12.68 -22.20 5.49
N LYS A 66 -13.82 -22.14 4.79
CA LYS A 66 -13.97 -21.32 3.59
C LYS A 66 -13.57 -19.87 3.91
N ALA A 67 -12.73 -19.27 3.07
CA ALA A 67 -12.28 -17.89 3.26
C ALA A 67 -13.47 -16.94 3.39
N THR A 68 -13.58 -16.26 4.55
CA THR A 68 -14.58 -15.24 4.83
C THR A 68 -13.93 -13.85 4.86
N LEU A 69 -14.73 -12.80 5.11
CA LEU A 69 -14.19 -11.53 5.60
C LEU A 69 -13.38 -11.86 6.87
N GLY A 70 -12.05 -11.70 6.82
CA GLY A 70 -11.22 -12.01 7.97
C GLY A 70 -11.60 -11.10 9.14
N LYS A 71 -11.78 -11.67 10.34
CA LYS A 71 -11.96 -10.90 11.58
C LYS A 71 -10.60 -10.42 12.07
N ALA A 72 -10.30 -9.15 11.82
CA ALA A 72 -9.09 -8.49 12.25
C ALA A 72 -9.23 -6.98 12.03
N ALA A 73 -8.54 -6.20 12.85
CA ALA A 73 -8.49 -4.75 12.67
C ALA A 73 -7.81 -4.35 11.35
N ALA A 74 -8.13 -3.16 10.88
CA ALA A 74 -7.36 -2.49 9.83
C ALA A 74 -7.13 -1.03 10.20
N THR A 75 -5.96 -0.55 9.80
CA THR A 75 -5.53 0.82 10.09
C THR A 75 -5.20 1.59 8.84
N PHE A 76 -5.25 2.93 8.94
CA PHE A 76 -4.62 3.80 7.96
C PHE A 76 -3.64 4.77 8.61
N SER A 77 -2.74 5.31 7.82
CA SER A 77 -1.79 6.34 8.24
C SER A 77 -1.63 7.35 7.10
N VAL A 78 -1.45 8.62 7.45
CA VAL A 78 -1.30 9.72 6.48
C VAL A 78 -0.02 10.48 6.80
N TRP A 79 0.81 10.67 5.79
CA TRP A 79 2.04 11.47 5.85
C TRP A 79 1.96 12.58 4.81
N ARG A 80 2.31 13.81 5.22
CA ARG A 80 2.30 14.99 4.37
C ARG A 80 3.69 15.59 4.26
N ALA A 81 4.00 16.16 3.11
CA ALA A 81 5.25 16.83 2.86
C ALA A 81 5.25 18.20 3.56
N GLU A 82 6.35 18.53 4.21
CA GLU A 82 6.68 19.89 4.63
C GLU A 82 7.91 20.33 3.84
N VAL A 83 7.78 21.42 3.08
CA VAL A 83 8.84 21.91 2.19
C VAL A 83 9.51 23.09 2.87
N ASP A 84 10.83 22.99 3.07
CA ASP A 84 11.62 24.08 3.60
C ASP A 84 11.87 25.13 2.50
N LYS A 85 11.45 26.36 2.77
CA LYS A 85 11.57 27.50 1.86
C LYS A 85 12.77 28.40 2.17
N SER A 86 13.48 28.21 3.29
CA SER A 86 14.40 29.22 3.79
C SER A 86 15.77 29.25 3.07
N ASN A 87 16.22 28.15 2.43
CA ASN A 87 17.65 27.99 2.13
C ASN A 87 17.99 27.75 0.64
N GLY A 88 17.10 28.01 -0.31
CA GLY A 88 17.38 27.86 -1.76
C GLY A 88 17.52 26.41 -2.26
N SER A 89 17.77 25.44 -1.37
CA SER A 89 17.55 24.02 -1.61
C SER A 89 16.16 23.62 -1.11
N LYS A 90 15.25 23.21 -2.01
CA LYS A 90 13.95 22.63 -1.65
C LYS A 90 14.15 21.26 -0.99
N GLY A 91 14.41 21.26 0.31
CA GLY A 91 14.30 20.07 1.15
C GLY A 91 12.83 19.80 1.44
N ALA A 92 12.45 18.52 1.51
CA ALA A 92 11.12 18.13 1.94
C ALA A 92 11.21 17.07 3.03
N THR A 93 10.39 17.22 4.08
CA THR A 93 10.30 16.27 5.19
C THR A 93 8.94 15.62 5.18
N ALA A 94 8.88 14.31 5.45
CA ALA A 94 7.61 13.61 5.66
C ALA A 94 7.17 13.80 7.12
N ILE A 95 6.03 14.45 7.32
CA ILE A 95 5.42 14.69 8.63
C ILE A 95 4.21 13.76 8.77
N PRO A 96 4.11 12.98 9.86
CA PRO A 96 2.92 12.18 10.09
C PRO A 96 1.76 13.08 10.48
N SER A 97 0.65 13.01 9.73
CA SER A 97 -0.61 13.68 10.08
C SER A 97 -1.54 12.75 10.84
N VAL A 98 -1.56 11.47 10.48
CA VAL A 98 -2.36 10.41 11.13
C VAL A 98 -1.51 9.16 11.20
N LEU A 99 -1.54 8.45 12.34
CA LEU A 99 -0.74 7.25 12.57
C LEU A 99 -1.61 6.11 13.07
N ASP A 100 -1.58 5.01 12.33
CA ASP A 100 -2.23 3.73 12.65
C ASP A 100 -3.68 3.87 13.15
N GLU A 101 -4.45 4.78 12.56
CA GLU A 101 -5.85 5.04 12.90
C GLU A 101 -6.71 3.84 12.54
N VAL A 102 -7.41 3.29 13.52
CA VAL A 102 -8.22 2.07 13.38
C VAL A 102 -9.57 2.43 12.77
N PHE A 103 -9.77 2.13 11.49
CA PHE A 103 -11.05 2.37 10.79
C PHE A 103 -11.95 1.13 10.77
N ARG A 104 -11.39 -0.04 11.09
CA ARG A 104 -12.09 -1.33 11.21
C ARG A 104 -11.60 -2.05 12.46
N ASP A 105 -12.52 -2.49 13.31
CA ASP A 105 -12.21 -3.20 14.55
C ASP A 105 -11.88 -4.68 14.32
N GLU A 106 -11.57 -5.40 15.41
CA GLU A 106 -11.22 -6.82 15.38
C GLU A 106 -12.37 -7.73 14.92
N ASP A 107 -13.62 -7.32 15.17
CA ASP A 107 -14.82 -8.04 14.74
C ASP A 107 -15.16 -7.76 13.27
N GLY A 108 -14.54 -6.73 12.71
CA GLY A 108 -14.65 -6.33 11.32
C GLY A 108 -15.66 -5.22 11.06
N ASN A 109 -16.14 -4.54 12.11
CA ASN A 109 -17.06 -3.42 12.02
C ASN A 109 -16.30 -2.10 11.77
N PRO A 110 -16.92 -1.13 11.09
CA PRO A 110 -16.34 0.21 10.97
C PRO A 110 -16.30 0.93 12.32
N VAL A 111 -15.21 1.64 12.59
CA VAL A 111 -15.06 2.45 13.80
C VAL A 111 -15.63 3.84 13.58
N THR A 112 -16.50 4.32 14.48
CA THR A 112 -17.06 5.67 14.36
C THR A 112 -16.01 6.75 14.66
N GLY A 113 -15.91 7.76 13.81
CA GLY A 113 -15.00 8.91 14.01
C GLY A 113 -13.60 8.72 13.43
N ALA A 114 -13.25 7.53 12.96
CA ALA A 114 -11.98 7.24 12.29
C ALA A 114 -12.10 7.48 10.77
N ASP A 115 -12.40 8.71 10.37
CA ASP A 115 -12.60 9.05 8.97
C ASP A 115 -11.29 9.51 8.31
N LEU A 116 -11.00 9.01 7.11
CA LEU A 116 -9.85 9.45 6.33
C LEU A 116 -10.17 10.80 5.69
N GLN A 117 -9.46 11.83 6.13
CA GLN A 117 -9.61 13.21 5.66
C GLN A 117 -8.41 13.62 4.80
N LEU A 118 -8.68 13.95 3.55
CA LEU A 118 -7.72 14.48 2.58
C LEU A 118 -8.20 15.84 2.10
N SER A 119 -7.31 16.81 1.89
CA SER A 119 -7.67 18.08 1.26
C SER A 119 -7.37 18.06 -0.24
N LEU A 120 -7.92 18.99 -1.03
CA LEU A 120 -7.58 19.07 -2.46
C LEU A 120 -6.08 19.31 -2.67
N LYS A 121 -5.43 20.04 -1.75
CA LYS A 121 -3.98 20.24 -1.78
C LYS A 121 -3.17 18.96 -1.61
N ASP A 122 -3.73 17.88 -1.05
CA ASP A 122 -3.05 16.59 -0.96
C ASP A 122 -2.79 15.95 -2.34
N PHE A 123 -3.45 16.42 -3.40
CA PHE A 123 -3.38 15.85 -4.76
C PHE A 123 -2.43 16.59 -5.70
N ILE A 124 -1.94 17.77 -5.30
CA ILE A 124 -1.14 18.67 -6.14
C ILE A 124 0.14 19.09 -5.41
N CYS A 125 1.20 19.37 -6.17
CA CYS A 125 2.42 19.91 -5.59
C CYS A 125 2.22 21.38 -5.21
N GLU A 126 3.07 21.88 -4.31
CA GLU A 126 2.96 23.23 -3.76
C GLU A 126 3.06 24.32 -4.84
N GLU A 127 3.88 24.11 -5.88
CA GLU A 127 3.97 25.05 -7.00
C GLU A 127 2.64 25.21 -7.73
N ILE A 128 1.90 24.11 -7.92
CA ILE A 128 0.58 24.14 -8.56
C ILE A 128 -0.44 24.73 -7.59
N ALA A 129 -0.42 24.35 -6.31
CA ALA A 129 -1.32 24.89 -5.31
C ALA A 129 -1.21 26.41 -5.17
N ASN A 130 0.02 26.95 -5.22
CA ASN A 130 0.28 28.39 -5.13
C ASN A 130 0.03 29.13 -6.45
N SER A 131 -0.16 28.41 -7.58
CA SER A 131 -0.44 29.04 -8.87
C SER A 131 -1.89 29.54 -9.00
N PHE A 132 -2.74 29.12 -8.07
CA PHE A 132 -4.12 29.56 -8.02
C PHE A 132 -4.31 30.57 -6.88
N GLU A 133 -4.79 31.76 -7.21
CA GLU A 133 -5.27 32.73 -6.22
C GLU A 133 -6.62 32.25 -5.69
N ASP A 134 -6.81 32.27 -4.37
CA ASP A 134 -8.09 31.98 -3.69
C ASP A 134 -8.73 30.61 -4.00
N ILE A 135 -7.97 29.52 -3.93
CA ILE A 135 -8.56 28.16 -3.94
C ILE A 135 -9.17 27.82 -2.58
N GLU A 136 -10.47 27.55 -2.58
CA GLU A 136 -11.12 26.75 -1.54
C GLU A 136 -10.42 25.39 -1.45
N ASP A 137 -10.00 24.99 -0.25
CA ASP A 137 -9.37 23.69 0.00
C ASP A 137 -10.35 22.77 0.74
N PRO A 138 -11.44 22.32 0.08
CA PRO A 138 -12.43 21.48 0.72
C PRO A 138 -11.82 20.12 1.08
N GLU A 139 -12.34 19.56 2.17
CA GLU A 139 -11.97 18.21 2.60
C GLU A 139 -12.76 17.15 1.83
N ILE A 140 -12.04 16.16 1.32
CA ILE A 140 -12.54 14.89 0.85
C ILE A 140 -12.50 13.92 2.04
N VAL A 141 -13.69 13.57 2.53
CA VAL A 141 -13.85 12.67 3.69
C VAL A 141 -14.28 11.28 3.22
N LEU A 142 -13.51 10.26 3.60
CA LEU A 142 -13.84 8.86 3.42
C LEU A 142 -14.13 8.24 4.78
N SER A 143 -15.40 7.98 5.05
CA SER A 143 -15.80 7.40 6.33
C SER A 143 -15.25 6.00 6.55
N SER A 144 -15.09 5.60 7.81
CA SER A 144 -14.75 4.21 8.17
C SER A 144 -15.70 3.18 7.54
N GLU A 145 -17.00 3.49 7.47
CA GLU A 145 -18.00 2.67 6.77
C GLU A 145 -17.69 2.54 5.27
N SER A 146 -17.32 3.65 4.63
CA SER A 146 -16.97 3.66 3.21
C SER A 146 -15.70 2.86 2.94
N LEU A 147 -14.67 3.01 3.77
CA LEU A 147 -13.43 2.24 3.68
C LEU A 147 -13.68 0.73 3.84
N CYS A 148 -14.47 0.34 4.85
CA CYS A 148 -14.88 -1.06 5.05
C CYS A 148 -15.64 -1.61 3.84
N ARG A 149 -16.61 -0.84 3.33
CA ARG A 149 -17.39 -1.20 2.14
C ARG A 149 -16.52 -1.36 0.88
N HIS A 150 -15.54 -0.49 0.68
CA HIS A 150 -14.59 -0.61 -0.43
C HIS A 150 -13.72 -1.86 -0.30
N TYR A 151 -13.20 -2.12 0.90
CA TYR A 151 -12.46 -3.35 1.20
C TYR A 151 -13.30 -4.60 0.90
N GLU A 152 -14.54 -4.67 1.39
CA GLU A 152 -15.43 -5.81 1.16
C GLU A 152 -15.69 -6.06 -0.33
N ARG A 153 -15.93 -4.98 -1.09
CA ARG A 153 -16.13 -5.08 -2.54
C ARG A 153 -14.87 -5.58 -3.23
N ALA A 154 -13.70 -5.05 -2.87
CA ALA A 154 -12.41 -5.50 -3.41
C ALA A 154 -12.13 -6.96 -3.08
N LEU A 155 -12.40 -7.41 -1.84
CA LEU A 155 -12.21 -8.80 -1.43
C LEU A 155 -13.16 -9.74 -2.19
N LYS A 156 -14.44 -9.38 -2.33
CA LYS A 156 -15.41 -10.18 -3.10
C LYS A 156 -14.96 -10.35 -4.55
N LEU A 157 -14.38 -9.32 -5.15
CA LEU A 157 -13.80 -9.41 -6.50
C LEU A 157 -12.56 -10.30 -6.52
N TYR A 158 -11.65 -10.12 -5.56
CA TYR A 158 -10.44 -10.94 -5.43
C TYR A 158 -10.75 -12.43 -5.30
N LEU A 159 -11.66 -12.81 -4.39
CA LEU A 159 -12.06 -14.20 -4.18
C LEU A 159 -12.77 -14.81 -5.40
N LYS A 160 -13.52 -14.01 -6.17
CA LYS A 160 -14.13 -14.47 -7.43
C LYS A 160 -13.06 -14.80 -8.47
N VAL A 161 -12.02 -13.98 -8.58
CA VAL A 161 -10.90 -14.22 -9.50
C VAL A 161 -10.12 -15.46 -9.08
N GLU A 162 -9.77 -15.60 -7.80
CA GLU A 162 -9.06 -16.78 -7.28
C GLU A 162 -9.86 -18.07 -7.53
N ALA A 163 -11.17 -18.08 -7.23
CA ALA A 163 -12.00 -19.26 -7.47
C ALA A 163 -12.13 -19.63 -8.97
N GLN A 164 -12.06 -18.63 -9.87
CA GLN A 164 -12.02 -18.85 -11.32
C GLN A 164 -10.67 -19.39 -11.79
N GLU A 165 -9.57 -18.94 -11.20
CA GLU A 165 -8.22 -19.48 -11.47
C GLU A 165 -8.09 -20.92 -10.93
N GLU A 166 -8.63 -21.23 -9.75
CA GLU A 166 -8.64 -22.58 -9.17
C GLU A 166 -9.49 -23.57 -9.99
N THR A 167 -10.64 -23.13 -10.52
CA THR A 167 -11.49 -23.99 -11.37
C THR A 167 -10.93 -24.23 -12.77
N GLN A 168 -10.06 -23.35 -13.26
CA GLN A 168 -9.31 -23.56 -14.52
C GLN A 168 -8.04 -24.40 -14.32
N HIS A 169 -7.59 -24.58 -13.08
CA HIS A 169 -6.41 -25.35 -12.70
C HIS A 169 -6.76 -26.55 -11.79
N ALA A 170 -7.68 -27.41 -12.24
CA ALA A 170 -7.73 -28.80 -11.77
C ALA A 170 -6.50 -29.58 -12.30
N PRO A 171 -5.99 -30.59 -11.56
CA PRO A 171 -4.56 -30.81 -11.41
C PRO A 171 -3.88 -31.30 -12.70
N LEU A 172 -3.00 -30.46 -13.25
CA LEU A 172 -1.83 -30.97 -13.95
C LEU A 172 -0.73 -31.13 -12.90
N GLU A 173 -0.11 -32.31 -12.90
CA GLU A 173 0.90 -32.70 -11.95
C GLU A 173 1.97 -31.62 -11.74
N VAL A 174 2.33 -31.50 -10.47
CA VAL A 174 3.28 -30.54 -9.91
C VAL A 174 4.60 -30.60 -10.68
N SER A 175 4.90 -29.56 -11.44
CA SER A 175 6.28 -29.16 -11.68
C SER A 175 6.41 -27.64 -11.62
N ASP A 176 7.46 -27.21 -10.94
CA ASP A 176 7.75 -25.86 -10.49
C ASP A 176 7.55 -24.77 -11.55
N ILE A 177 6.46 -24.00 -11.45
CA ILE A 177 6.35 -22.72 -12.15
C ILE A 177 6.13 -21.60 -11.14
N LYS A 178 7.26 -21.14 -10.62
CA LYS A 178 7.42 -19.91 -9.84
C LYS A 178 7.16 -18.70 -10.77
N ARG A 179 5.89 -18.36 -11.00
CA ARG A 179 5.50 -17.17 -11.79
C ARG A 179 5.63 -15.90 -10.95
N GLU A 180 6.81 -15.30 -10.96
CA GLU A 180 6.98 -13.88 -10.62
C GLU A 180 6.30 -13.01 -11.68
N ARG A 181 5.09 -12.52 -11.38
CA ARG A 181 4.50 -11.40 -12.15
C ARG A 181 5.25 -10.12 -11.82
N LYS A 182 6.29 -9.79 -12.59
CA LYS A 182 6.96 -8.47 -12.57
C LYS A 182 6.01 -7.41 -13.13
N HIS A 183 5.18 -6.82 -12.27
CA HIS A 183 4.70 -5.46 -12.52
C HIS A 183 5.88 -4.50 -12.30
N LYS A 184 6.36 -3.85 -13.36
CA LYS A 184 7.23 -2.67 -13.24
C LYS A 184 6.43 -1.57 -12.55
N GLY A 185 6.54 -1.52 -11.23
CA GLY A 185 5.88 -0.51 -10.40
C GLY A 185 6.64 0.81 -10.46
N PHE A 186 5.92 1.91 -10.26
CA PHE A 186 6.43 3.28 -10.11
C PHE A 186 7.68 3.40 -9.21
N ALA A 187 7.84 2.50 -8.24
CA ALA A 187 9.05 2.33 -7.43
C ALA A 187 10.35 2.18 -8.25
N GLU A 188 10.34 1.45 -9.38
CA GLU A 188 11.53 1.34 -10.24
C GLU A 188 11.85 2.67 -10.95
N THR A 189 10.82 3.46 -11.31
CA THR A 189 10.96 4.78 -11.95
C THR A 189 11.63 5.80 -11.04
N ILE A 190 11.53 5.64 -9.72
CA ILE A 190 12.17 6.51 -8.71
C ILE A 190 13.38 5.84 -8.01
N GLY A 191 13.91 4.77 -8.59
CA GLY A 191 15.13 4.10 -8.11
C GLY A 191 14.98 3.38 -6.76
N LEU A 192 13.78 2.94 -6.40
CA LEU A 192 13.54 2.05 -5.26
C LEU A 192 13.75 0.60 -5.72
N ARG A 193 14.95 0.05 -5.49
CA ARG A 193 15.15 -1.40 -5.59
C ARG A 193 14.35 -2.07 -4.47
N ARG A 194 13.33 -2.87 -4.83
CA ARG A 194 12.74 -3.83 -3.89
C ARG A 194 13.88 -4.74 -3.41
N SER A 195 14.11 -4.78 -2.10
CA SER A 195 14.99 -5.78 -1.50
C SER A 195 14.49 -7.17 -1.93
N GLN A 196 15.33 -7.89 -2.67
CA GLN A 196 15.05 -9.26 -3.06
C GLN A 196 14.81 -10.08 -1.79
N ARG A 197 13.81 -10.95 -1.82
CA ARG A 197 13.64 -12.00 -0.80
C ARG A 197 14.95 -12.79 -0.72
N ASN A 198 15.75 -12.54 0.31
CA ASN A 198 16.83 -13.44 0.70
C ASN A 198 16.18 -14.71 1.26
N VAL A 199 15.81 -15.63 0.37
CA VAL A 199 15.50 -17.00 0.71
C VAL A 199 16.84 -17.63 1.07
N ASN A 200 17.13 -17.78 2.35
CA ASN A 200 18.35 -18.42 2.83
C ASN A 200 18.26 -19.94 2.51
N PRO A 201 19.08 -20.48 1.59
CA PRO A 201 18.96 -21.85 1.09
C PRO A 201 19.26 -22.92 2.14
N ARG A 202 19.80 -22.54 3.31
CA ARG A 202 20.15 -23.50 4.37
C ARG A 202 18.98 -23.98 5.23
N ARG A 203 17.78 -23.41 5.07
CA ARG A 203 16.59 -23.80 5.86
C ARG A 203 15.80 -24.94 5.22
N SER A 204 15.87 -25.12 3.90
CA SER A 204 15.21 -26.22 3.18
C SER A 204 15.95 -27.56 3.38
N GLU A 205 17.28 -27.55 3.35
CA GLU A 205 18.08 -28.78 3.54
C GLU A 205 17.89 -29.43 4.92
N ARG A 206 17.66 -28.61 5.97
CA ARG A 206 17.41 -29.11 7.33
C ARG A 206 16.01 -29.73 7.52
N LEU A 207 15.04 -29.36 6.68
CA LEU A 207 13.69 -29.91 6.75
C LEU A 207 13.61 -31.24 5.99
N GLU A 208 14.28 -31.33 4.83
CA GLU A 208 14.34 -32.57 4.04
C GLU A 208 15.15 -33.68 4.72
N ALA A 209 16.22 -33.34 5.44
CA ALA A 209 16.99 -34.31 6.22
C ALA A 209 16.19 -34.91 7.40
N LYS A 210 15.21 -34.18 7.94
CA LYS A 210 14.34 -34.68 9.04
C LYS A 210 13.20 -35.56 8.56
N LEU A 211 12.73 -35.36 7.33
CA LEU A 211 11.66 -36.17 6.72
C LEU A 211 12.16 -37.51 6.17
N ARG A 212 13.46 -37.66 5.92
CA ARG A 212 14.07 -38.93 5.47
C ARG A 212 14.50 -39.87 6.61
N ALA A 213 14.35 -39.44 7.86
CA ALA A 213 14.79 -40.18 9.05
C ALA A 213 13.64 -40.63 9.96
N SER A 214 12.40 -40.57 9.47
CA SER A 214 11.19 -41.10 10.13
C SER A 214 10.42 -41.98 9.16
#